data_AF-A0A3C0ELU6-F1
#
_entry.id   AF-A0A3C0ELU6-F1
#
_cell.length_a   1.000
_cell.length_b   1.000
_cell.length_c   1.000
_cell.angle_alpha   90.00
_cell.angle_beta   90.00
_cell.angle_gamma   90.00
#
_symmetry.space_group_name_H-M   'P 1'
#
loop_
_entity.id
_entity.type
_entity.pdbx_description
1 polymer ?
#
loop_
_entity_poly.entity_id
_entity_poly.type
_entity_poly.pdbx_seq_one_letter_code
_entity_poly.pdbx_strand_id
1 'polypeptide(L)'
;MTKASNNDNHQTKRIMILLVPTLQQDALLNLLNDIPSQLIEDQHVDFVILDRSVDGKCSQLANEWVTKQQLTRWTLLHNPAQHGYGGNQKLGFRLALNRDYDFVIHFLADGRYAPADLENFVNEIRSHPSDVLLGDRLSDHVQAKRSMPLRRRLANKLLAWYQNRCAHAKLNDFHCALRGYSTRFLNTVPFEVNTNDLHFDSHLLLQALCIETNIQQIPVNYQHDKGTPYRAGLGYAWNVFKSATQYRMHQMGMLCSLSYRDLRPTKYQDKTTDFKSSHQLALNLIRQINPKSVTDIGCGPGFVAKHCMDEGMNVTGLDMYPPLDGTMNAYHKVVLEAEPLPVDPFTSDVVMMLDIIEHLAHPEEFLIGMRNDSVSLRGDGQSKTLLLSTPNIAFIMPRLNLLFGRFNYAERGILDITHKRLFTRSSLRHCLETCGYRVEKMHPIGLAFEVVFKGLLGKFLARLSWLAAQILPTIFAAQFLVVCHPTPGLKQIIEDSHRKHLAEPDETAPQ
;
A
#
# COMPACT_ATOMS: atom_id res chain seq x y z
N MET A 1 -18.40 19.67 -15.34
CA MET A 1 -19.84 19.89 -15.09
C MET A 1 -20.60 18.75 -15.71
N THR A 2 -20.99 17.79 -14.89
CA THR A 2 -22.02 16.77 -15.16
C THR A 2 -22.49 16.32 -13.80
N LYS A 3 -23.56 16.95 -13.31
CA LYS A 3 -24.27 16.52 -12.11
C LYS A 3 -24.90 15.17 -12.45
N ALA A 4 -24.25 14.09 -12.05
CA ALA A 4 -24.90 12.80 -11.97
C ALA A 4 -26.06 12.93 -10.97
N SER A 5 -27.24 12.52 -11.43
CA SER A 5 -28.51 12.57 -10.72
C SER A 5 -28.41 11.87 -9.37
N ASN A 6 -28.50 12.65 -8.29
CA ASN A 6 -28.74 12.17 -6.95
C ASN A 6 -30.22 11.72 -6.89
N ASN A 7 -30.47 10.48 -7.30
CA ASN A 7 -31.76 9.83 -7.15
C ASN A 7 -31.50 8.47 -6.47
N ASP A 8 -30.84 8.51 -5.32
CA ASP A 8 -30.78 7.37 -4.40
C ASP A 8 -32.17 7.23 -3.78
N ASN A 9 -32.98 6.37 -4.39
CA ASN A 9 -34.05 5.70 -3.68
C ASN A 9 -33.49 5.21 -2.34
N HIS A 10 -34.15 5.50 -1.23
CA HIS A 10 -33.96 4.82 0.06
C HIS A 10 -34.33 3.34 -0.10
N GLN A 11 -33.53 2.60 -0.87
CA GLN A 11 -33.60 1.15 -0.97
C GLN A 11 -33.16 0.63 0.39
N THR A 12 -34.07 -0.01 1.10
CA THR A 12 -33.86 -0.49 2.46
C THR A 12 -32.71 -1.49 2.49
N LYS A 13 -31.54 -1.03 2.96
CA LYS A 13 -30.31 -1.83 3.05
C LYS A 13 -30.58 -3.15 3.80
N ARG A 14 -30.14 -4.27 3.21
CA ARG A 14 -30.15 -5.60 3.84
C ARG A 14 -29.00 -5.70 4.82
N ILE A 15 -29.31 -5.95 6.09
CA ILE A 15 -28.35 -5.99 7.19
C ILE A 15 -28.32 -7.40 7.77
N MET A 16 -27.10 -7.95 7.88
CA MET A 16 -26.86 -9.22 8.55
C MET A 16 -26.36 -8.98 9.96
N ILE A 17 -27.06 -9.47 10.98
CA ILE A 17 -26.56 -9.48 12.37
C ILE A 17 -25.90 -10.83 12.64
N LEU A 18 -24.57 -10.82 12.70
CA LEU A 18 -23.73 -11.98 13.02
C LEU A 18 -23.58 -12.12 14.54
N LEU A 19 -24.32 -13.06 15.10
CA LEU A 19 -24.26 -13.45 16.51
C LEU A 19 -23.22 -14.57 16.69
N VAL A 20 -22.20 -14.30 17.50
CA VAL A 20 -21.13 -15.27 17.78
C VAL A 20 -21.19 -15.67 19.26
N PRO A 21 -21.88 -16.79 19.62
CA PRO A 21 -21.94 -17.29 20.99
C PRO A 21 -20.57 -17.56 21.61
N THR A 22 -20.45 -17.22 22.88
CA THR A 22 -19.42 -17.80 23.75
C THR A 22 -19.83 -19.20 24.19
N LEU A 23 -18.90 -19.96 24.79
CA LEU A 23 -19.18 -21.31 25.31
C LEU A 23 -20.21 -21.33 26.48
N GLN A 24 -20.74 -20.18 26.89
CA GLN A 24 -21.74 -20.05 27.96
C GLN A 24 -23.14 -20.00 27.37
N GLN A 25 -23.90 -21.08 27.54
CA GLN A 25 -25.25 -21.25 26.95
C GLN A 25 -26.27 -20.23 27.49
N ASP A 26 -26.25 -19.95 28.79
CA ASP A 26 -27.19 -19.00 29.42
C ASP A 26 -27.06 -17.59 28.84
N ALA A 27 -25.83 -17.18 28.51
CA ALA A 27 -25.57 -15.87 27.93
C ALA A 27 -26.19 -15.73 26.52
N LEU A 28 -26.24 -16.83 25.75
CA LEU A 28 -26.89 -16.86 24.45
C LEU A 28 -28.41 -16.75 24.58
N LEU A 29 -29.04 -17.53 25.48
CA LEU A 29 -30.49 -17.47 25.66
C LEU A 29 -30.97 -16.10 26.15
N ASN A 30 -30.27 -15.53 27.14
CA ASN A 30 -30.59 -14.19 27.64
C ASN A 30 -30.46 -13.16 26.52
N LEU A 31 -29.38 -13.23 25.73
CA LEU A 31 -29.23 -12.37 24.55
C LEU A 31 -30.42 -12.50 23.60
N LEU A 32 -30.78 -13.73 23.20
CA LEU A 32 -31.85 -13.97 22.23
C LEU A 32 -33.20 -13.42 22.72
N ASN A 33 -33.50 -13.59 24.01
CA ASN A 33 -34.73 -13.06 24.62
C ASN A 33 -34.75 -11.53 24.71
N ASP A 34 -33.58 -10.90 24.83
CA ASP A 34 -33.44 -9.45 25.01
C ASP A 34 -33.28 -8.69 23.67
N ILE A 35 -33.23 -9.37 22.53
CA ILE A 35 -33.19 -8.72 21.21
C ILE A 35 -34.47 -7.89 21.02
N PRO A 36 -34.37 -6.59 20.66
CA PRO A 36 -35.54 -5.75 20.41
C PRO A 36 -36.49 -6.37 19.38
N SER A 37 -37.79 -6.43 19.69
CA SER A 37 -38.80 -7.01 18.80
C SER A 37 -38.86 -6.30 17.45
N GLN A 38 -38.58 -5.00 17.42
CA GLN A 38 -38.50 -4.20 16.20
C GLN A 38 -37.49 -4.78 15.20
N LEU A 39 -36.36 -5.32 15.67
CA LEU A 39 -35.35 -5.93 14.80
C LEU A 39 -35.75 -7.32 14.33
N ILE A 40 -36.49 -8.08 15.15
CA ILE A 40 -36.98 -9.41 14.80
C ILE A 40 -38.05 -9.32 13.70
N GLU A 41 -38.91 -8.30 13.77
CA GLU A 41 -39.99 -8.05 12.81
C GLU A 41 -39.49 -7.36 11.52
N ASP A 42 -38.25 -6.88 11.49
CA ASP A 42 -37.71 -6.10 10.39
C ASP A 42 -37.41 -6.96 9.15
N GLN A 43 -38.05 -6.63 8.02
CA GLN A 43 -37.91 -7.38 6.77
C GLN A 43 -36.57 -7.18 6.03
N HIS A 44 -35.67 -6.36 6.57
CA HIS A 44 -34.33 -6.15 6.00
C HIS A 44 -33.21 -6.57 6.94
N VAL A 45 -33.54 -7.15 8.09
CA VAL A 45 -32.56 -7.65 9.06
C VAL A 45 -32.62 -9.17 9.10
N ASP A 46 -31.49 -9.82 8.84
CA ASP A 46 -31.34 -11.27 8.97
C ASP A 46 -30.37 -11.60 10.09
N PHE A 47 -30.70 -12.60 10.91
CA PHE A 47 -29.83 -13.04 12.00
C PHE A 47 -29.06 -14.29 11.59
N VAL A 48 -27.75 -14.29 11.85
CA VAL A 48 -26.89 -15.44 11.64
C VAL A 48 -26.21 -15.78 12.94
N ILE A 49 -26.48 -16.97 13.47
CA ILE A 49 -25.81 -17.50 14.65
C ILE A 49 -24.72 -18.45 14.17
N LEU A 50 -23.47 -18.16 14.55
CA LEU A 50 -22.31 -18.96 14.20
C LEU A 50 -21.75 -19.66 15.44
N ASP A 51 -22.09 -20.94 15.61
CA ASP A 51 -21.61 -21.73 16.73
C ASP A 51 -20.10 -22.02 16.62
N ARG A 52 -19.39 -21.62 17.66
CA ARG A 52 -17.93 -21.80 17.80
C ARG A 52 -17.59 -23.16 18.40
N SER A 53 -18.55 -23.85 19.01
CA SER A 53 -18.32 -25.11 19.70
C SER A 53 -18.27 -26.26 18.71
N VAL A 54 -17.36 -27.21 18.95
CA VAL A 54 -17.26 -28.42 18.12
C VAL A 54 -18.46 -29.34 18.36
N ASP A 55 -19.03 -29.31 19.57
CA ASP A 55 -20.17 -30.13 19.96
C ASP A 55 -21.54 -29.61 19.49
N GLY A 56 -21.60 -28.42 18.87
CA GLY A 56 -22.80 -27.86 18.26
C GLY A 56 -23.91 -27.48 19.23
N LYS A 57 -23.66 -27.50 20.55
CA LYS A 57 -24.73 -27.29 21.55
C LYS A 57 -25.34 -25.89 21.49
N CYS A 58 -24.57 -24.85 21.15
CA CYS A 58 -25.15 -23.51 21.06
C CYS A 58 -26.04 -23.40 19.82
N SER A 59 -25.69 -24.06 18.72
CA SER A 59 -26.54 -24.15 17.53
C SER A 59 -27.85 -24.91 17.80
N GLN A 60 -27.80 -25.99 18.59
CA GLN A 60 -29.00 -26.74 19.00
C GLN A 60 -29.92 -25.87 19.86
N LEU A 61 -29.37 -25.21 20.88
CA LEU A 61 -30.12 -24.34 21.77
C LEU A 61 -30.78 -23.17 21.02
N ALA A 62 -30.02 -22.55 20.11
CA ALA A 62 -30.55 -21.51 19.25
C ALA A 62 -31.64 -22.03 18.32
N ASN A 63 -31.50 -23.24 17.77
CA ASN A 63 -32.52 -23.86 16.92
C ASN A 63 -33.83 -24.11 17.67
N GLU A 64 -33.76 -24.60 18.90
CA GLU A 64 -34.92 -24.80 19.77
C GLU A 64 -35.64 -23.47 20.04
N TRP A 65 -34.89 -22.42 20.36
CA TRP A 65 -35.43 -21.09 20.58
C TRP A 65 -36.10 -20.51 19.32
N VAL A 66 -35.41 -20.56 18.18
CA VAL A 66 -35.93 -20.08 16.88
C VAL A 66 -37.21 -20.83 16.48
N THR A 67 -37.23 -22.15 16.65
CA THR A 67 -38.39 -23.00 16.34
C THR A 67 -39.58 -22.66 17.23
N LYS A 68 -39.34 -22.48 18.53
CA LYS A 68 -40.38 -22.11 19.51
C LYS A 68 -41.02 -20.76 19.19
N GLN A 69 -40.22 -19.80 18.72
CA GLN A 69 -40.68 -18.45 18.35
C GLN A 69 -41.20 -18.36 16.90
N GLN A 70 -41.18 -19.47 16.14
CA GLN A 70 -41.64 -19.54 14.74
C GLN A 70 -40.97 -18.51 13.80
N LEU A 71 -39.68 -18.24 14.02
CA LEU A 71 -38.96 -17.21 13.27
C LEU A 71 -38.39 -17.76 11.97
N THR A 72 -38.50 -16.99 10.88
CA THR A 72 -38.12 -17.44 9.53
C THR A 72 -36.81 -16.84 9.00
N ARG A 73 -36.29 -15.78 9.64
CA ARG A 73 -35.12 -15.00 9.18
C ARG A 73 -33.84 -15.29 9.95
N TRP A 74 -33.62 -16.57 10.24
CA TRP A 74 -32.48 -17.03 11.04
C TRP A 74 -31.68 -18.06 10.26
N THR A 75 -30.37 -17.88 10.23
CA THR A 75 -29.44 -18.90 9.74
C THR A 75 -28.61 -19.40 10.90
N LEU A 76 -28.60 -20.72 11.08
CA LEU A 76 -27.79 -21.39 12.07
C LEU A 76 -26.63 -22.06 11.36
N LEU A 77 -25.41 -21.70 11.73
CA LEU A 77 -24.19 -22.30 11.23
C LEU A 77 -23.43 -22.95 12.38
N HIS A 78 -22.98 -24.19 12.15
CA HIS A 78 -22.12 -24.92 13.06
C HIS A 78 -20.78 -25.19 12.38
N ASN A 79 -19.69 -24.74 13.01
CA ASN A 79 -18.36 -24.92 12.45
C ASN A 79 -17.79 -26.30 12.80
N PRO A 80 -17.33 -27.09 11.82
CA PRO A 80 -16.78 -28.43 12.06
C PRO A 80 -15.42 -28.40 12.77
N ALA A 81 -14.76 -27.23 12.81
CA ALA A 81 -13.46 -27.04 13.46
C ALA A 81 -13.38 -25.68 14.18
N GLN A 82 -12.46 -25.58 15.14
CA GLN A 82 -12.20 -24.32 15.85
C GLN A 82 -11.37 -23.37 14.98
N HIS A 83 -11.98 -22.25 14.59
CA HIS A 83 -11.33 -21.23 13.72
C HIS A 83 -10.87 -19.97 14.49
N GLY A 84 -10.87 -19.99 15.82
CA GLY A 84 -10.52 -18.81 16.63
C GLY A 84 -11.54 -17.67 16.49
N TYR A 85 -11.27 -16.52 17.14
CA TYR A 85 -12.20 -15.37 17.10
C TYR A 85 -12.27 -14.74 15.70
N GLY A 86 -11.11 -14.44 15.10
CA GLY A 86 -11.03 -13.85 13.77
C GLY A 86 -11.55 -14.77 12.67
N GLY A 87 -11.33 -16.09 12.77
CA GLY A 87 -11.84 -17.02 11.76
C GLY A 87 -13.36 -17.08 11.71
N ASN A 88 -14.03 -17.00 12.87
CA ASN A 88 -15.50 -16.91 12.93
C ASN A 88 -16.03 -15.63 12.28
N GLN A 89 -15.35 -14.49 12.50
CA GLN A 89 -15.71 -13.25 11.83
C GLN A 89 -15.53 -13.33 10.32
N LYS A 90 -14.41 -13.88 9.84
CA LYS A 90 -14.17 -14.08 8.40
C LYS A 90 -15.26 -14.90 7.74
N LEU A 91 -15.71 -15.99 8.38
CA LEU A 91 -16.81 -16.82 7.87
C LEU A 91 -18.11 -16.02 7.76
N GLY A 92 -18.46 -15.27 8.80
CA GLY A 92 -19.65 -14.43 8.76
C GLY A 92 -19.57 -13.30 7.74
N PHE A 93 -18.40 -12.66 7.57
CA PHE A 93 -18.19 -11.63 6.56
C PHE A 93 -18.26 -12.20 5.15
N ARG A 94 -17.66 -13.36 4.90
CA ARG A 94 -17.78 -14.07 3.62
C ARG A 94 -19.23 -14.48 3.34
N LEU A 95 -19.97 -14.92 4.36
CA LEU A 95 -21.39 -15.22 4.21
C LEU A 95 -22.21 -13.98 3.85
N ALA A 96 -21.93 -12.83 4.48
CA ALA A 96 -22.58 -11.57 4.14
C ALA A 96 -22.35 -11.18 2.67
N LEU A 97 -21.11 -11.33 2.20
CA LEU A 97 -20.75 -11.10 0.80
C LEU A 97 -21.48 -12.06 -0.14
N ASN A 98 -21.47 -13.37 0.16
CA ASN A 98 -22.06 -14.39 -0.71
C ASN A 98 -23.60 -14.34 -0.79
N ARG A 99 -24.25 -13.66 0.16
CA ARG A 99 -25.72 -13.54 0.24
C ARG A 99 -26.23 -12.13 -0.08
N ASP A 100 -25.35 -11.31 -0.65
CA ASP A 100 -25.64 -9.95 -1.12
C ASP A 100 -26.28 -9.08 -0.03
N TYR A 101 -25.73 -9.13 1.18
CA TYR A 101 -26.06 -8.14 2.20
C TYR A 101 -25.34 -6.83 1.91
N ASP A 102 -25.92 -5.71 2.33
CA ASP A 102 -25.29 -4.39 2.24
C ASP A 102 -24.36 -4.12 3.43
N PHE A 103 -24.69 -4.72 4.58
CA PHE A 103 -23.97 -4.51 5.84
C PHE A 103 -23.96 -5.76 6.71
N VAL A 104 -22.90 -5.92 7.50
CA VAL A 104 -22.81 -6.93 8.55
C VAL A 104 -22.49 -6.27 9.89
N ILE A 105 -23.28 -6.58 10.92
CA ILE A 105 -23.01 -6.23 12.32
C ILE A 105 -22.48 -7.46 13.02
N HIS A 106 -21.27 -7.39 13.55
CA HIS A 106 -20.71 -8.43 14.41
C HIS A 106 -21.05 -8.14 15.88
N PHE A 107 -21.74 -9.08 16.52
CA PHE A 107 -22.13 -9.00 17.92
C PHE A 107 -21.66 -10.26 18.67
N LEU A 108 -20.78 -10.05 19.65
CA LEU A 108 -20.28 -11.12 20.49
C LEU A 108 -21.30 -11.46 21.59
N ALA A 109 -21.81 -12.68 21.58
CA ALA A 109 -22.83 -13.13 22.52
C ALA A 109 -22.19 -13.66 23.81
N ASP A 110 -21.73 -12.71 24.64
CA ASP A 110 -21.05 -12.95 25.92
C ASP A 110 -21.70 -12.21 27.11
N GLY A 111 -22.84 -11.55 26.88
CA GLY A 111 -23.58 -10.78 27.86
C GLY A 111 -22.93 -9.47 28.29
N ARG A 112 -21.89 -8.98 27.58
CA ARG A 112 -21.22 -7.71 27.92
C ARG A 112 -21.74 -6.50 27.15
N TYR A 113 -22.56 -6.70 26.13
CA TYR A 113 -23.17 -5.61 25.34
C TYR A 113 -24.68 -5.68 25.47
N ALA A 114 -25.33 -4.53 25.58
CA ALA A 114 -26.78 -4.48 25.60
C ALA A 114 -27.33 -4.77 24.19
N PRO A 115 -28.31 -5.69 24.03
CA PRO A 115 -28.87 -5.97 22.71
C PRO A 115 -29.61 -4.76 22.11
N ALA A 116 -30.07 -3.83 22.94
CA ALA A 116 -30.58 -2.53 22.52
C ALA A 116 -29.58 -1.71 21.68
N ASP A 117 -28.27 -1.92 21.84
CA ASP A 117 -27.27 -1.22 21.02
C ASP A 117 -27.31 -1.68 19.55
N LEU A 118 -27.87 -2.85 19.24
CA LEU A 118 -28.07 -3.30 17.85
C LEU A 118 -29.02 -2.39 17.08
N GLU A 119 -30.06 -1.90 17.73
CA GLU A 119 -31.04 -0.99 17.12
C GLU A 119 -30.37 0.32 16.71
N ASN A 120 -29.50 0.86 17.58
CA ASN A 120 -28.71 2.05 17.28
C ASN A 120 -27.81 1.83 16.05
N PHE A 121 -27.14 0.69 15.94
CA PHE A 121 -26.33 0.37 14.77
C PHE A 121 -27.15 0.24 13.49
N VAL A 122 -28.30 -0.45 13.53
CA VAL A 122 -29.19 -0.60 12.38
C VAL A 122 -29.73 0.75 11.92
N ASN A 123 -30.13 1.61 12.86
CA ASN A 123 -30.58 2.97 12.57
C ASN A 123 -29.47 3.83 11.97
N GLU A 124 -28.23 3.70 12.47
CA GLU A 124 -27.07 4.41 11.93
C GLU A 124 -26.75 3.97 10.49
N ILE A 125 -26.79 2.67 10.19
CA ILE A 125 -26.57 2.13 8.83
C ILE A 125 -27.60 2.68 7.84
N ARG A 126 -28.84 2.86 8.29
CA ARG A 126 -29.96 3.38 7.47
C ARG A 126 -29.86 4.88 7.24
N SER A 127 -29.45 5.62 8.26
CA SER A 127 -29.41 7.08 8.24
C SER A 127 -28.13 7.64 7.64
N HIS A 128 -27.00 6.95 7.79
CA HIS A 128 -25.69 7.45 7.39
C HIS A 128 -24.91 6.45 6.51
N PRO A 129 -24.18 6.91 5.48
CA PRO A 129 -23.44 6.05 4.56
C PRO A 129 -22.03 5.68 5.07
N SER A 130 -21.82 5.56 6.39
CA SER A 130 -20.51 5.16 6.93
C SER A 130 -20.21 3.70 6.61
N ASP A 131 -19.01 3.42 6.11
CA ASP A 131 -18.60 2.08 5.72
C ASP A 131 -18.18 1.21 6.92
N VAL A 132 -17.76 1.85 8.02
CA VAL A 132 -17.38 1.18 9.26
C VAL A 132 -18.07 1.87 10.43
N LEU A 133 -18.82 1.09 11.21
CA LEU A 133 -19.37 1.50 12.49
C LEU A 133 -18.60 0.81 13.62
N LEU A 134 -18.09 1.59 14.55
CA LEU A 134 -17.27 1.11 15.66
C LEU A 134 -17.94 1.50 16.98
N GLY A 135 -18.26 0.52 17.82
CA GLY A 135 -18.75 0.83 19.16
C GLY A 135 -17.67 1.52 20.00
N ASP A 136 -18.06 2.51 20.79
CA ASP A 136 -17.17 3.27 21.67
C ASP A 136 -17.63 3.14 23.12
N ARG A 137 -16.88 2.37 23.91
CA ARG A 137 -17.15 2.16 25.34
C ARG A 137 -16.51 3.21 26.23
N LEU A 138 -15.72 4.12 25.67
CA LEU A 138 -14.88 5.08 26.40
C LEU A 138 -15.41 6.52 26.29
N SER A 139 -16.34 6.77 25.37
CA SER A 139 -17.06 8.04 25.19
C SER A 139 -17.78 8.48 26.47
N ASP A 140 -18.59 7.62 27.07
CA ASP A 140 -19.19 7.86 28.37
C ASP A 140 -18.21 7.50 29.50
N HIS A 141 -17.58 8.53 30.07
CA HIS A 141 -16.62 8.36 31.17
C HIS A 141 -17.22 7.80 32.46
N VAL A 142 -18.51 8.03 32.73
CA VAL A 142 -19.20 7.53 33.92
C VAL A 142 -19.45 6.04 33.74
N GLN A 143 -20.02 5.65 32.60
CA GLN A 143 -20.27 4.26 32.28
C GLN A 143 -18.95 3.47 32.22
N ALA A 144 -17.93 3.98 31.52
CA ALA A 144 -16.63 3.32 31.41
C ALA A 144 -15.96 3.07 32.77
N LYS A 145 -16.12 3.98 33.75
CA LYS A 145 -15.62 3.80 35.11
C LYS A 145 -16.38 2.71 35.87
N ARG A 146 -17.68 2.57 35.63
CA ARG A 146 -18.54 1.57 36.29
C ARG A 146 -18.36 0.17 35.70
N SER A 147 -18.18 0.07 34.38
CA SER A 147 -18.17 -1.20 33.66
C SER A 147 -16.78 -1.82 33.46
N MET A 148 -15.71 -1.02 33.52
CA MET A 148 -14.35 -1.47 33.20
C MET A 148 -13.32 -1.16 34.31
N PRO A 149 -12.52 -2.14 34.76
CA PRO A 149 -11.42 -1.89 35.71
C PRO A 149 -10.43 -0.83 35.22
N LEU A 150 -9.94 0.03 36.13
CA LEU A 150 -9.04 1.14 35.80
C LEU A 150 -7.82 0.72 34.98
N ARG A 151 -7.20 -0.41 35.35
CA ARG A 151 -6.03 -0.97 34.64
C ARG A 151 -6.32 -1.28 33.17
N ARG A 152 -7.50 -1.83 32.86
CA ARG A 152 -7.91 -2.20 31.50
C ARG A 152 -8.22 -0.94 30.69
N ARG A 153 -8.89 0.02 31.31
CA ARG A 153 -9.19 1.32 30.70
C ARG A 153 -7.90 2.07 30.33
N LEU A 154 -6.90 2.08 31.22
CA LEU A 154 -5.60 2.69 30.93
C LEU A 154 -4.85 1.94 29.82
N ALA A 155 -4.80 0.61 29.87
CA ALA A 155 -4.16 -0.21 28.85
C ALA A 155 -4.78 0.03 27.46
N ASN A 156 -6.12 0.02 27.35
CA ASN A 156 -6.83 0.32 26.11
C ASN A 156 -6.51 1.72 25.59
N LYS A 157 -6.49 2.75 26.45
CA LYS A 157 -6.12 4.12 26.05
C LYS A 157 -4.67 4.22 25.55
N LEU A 158 -3.73 3.53 26.19
CA LEU A 158 -2.32 3.50 25.77
C LEU A 158 -2.14 2.79 24.42
N LEU A 159 -2.81 1.66 24.23
CA LEU A 159 -2.80 0.94 22.95
C LEU A 159 -3.46 1.75 21.84
N ALA A 160 -4.63 2.35 22.11
CA ALA A 160 -5.31 3.23 21.16
C ALA A 160 -4.46 4.45 20.77
N TRP A 161 -3.77 5.07 21.74
CA TRP A 161 -2.80 6.15 21.46
C TRP A 161 -1.70 5.67 20.51
N TYR A 162 -1.12 4.50 20.76
CA TYR A 162 -0.07 3.94 19.90
C TYR A 162 -0.59 3.61 18.50
N GLN A 163 -1.75 2.95 18.40
CA GLN A 163 -2.40 2.63 17.12
C GLN A 163 -2.73 3.89 16.31
N ASN A 164 -3.33 4.91 16.95
CA ASN A 164 -3.58 6.21 16.33
C ASN A 164 -2.29 6.86 15.84
N ARG A 165 -1.20 6.76 16.60
CA ARG A 165 0.10 7.32 16.22
C ARG A 165 0.73 6.59 15.02
N CYS A 166 0.54 5.28 14.91
CA CYS A 166 0.99 4.48 13.78
C CYS A 166 0.14 4.70 12.52
N ALA A 167 -1.17 4.87 12.69
CA ALA A 167 -2.15 5.01 11.62
C ALA A 167 -2.52 6.44 11.25
N HIS A 168 -1.98 7.44 11.96
CA HIS A 168 -2.38 8.84 11.82
C HIS A 168 -3.90 9.07 12.00
N ALA A 169 -4.50 8.28 12.89
CA ALA A 169 -5.94 8.25 13.14
C ALA A 169 -6.34 8.92 14.48
N LYS A 170 -7.64 8.99 14.75
CA LYS A 170 -8.23 9.57 15.96
C LYS A 170 -9.37 8.71 16.53
N LEU A 171 -9.20 7.39 16.57
CA LEU A 171 -10.20 6.49 17.17
C LEU A 171 -10.07 6.44 18.69
N ASN A 172 -11.19 6.42 19.40
CA ASN A 172 -11.25 6.39 20.86
C ASN A 172 -11.14 4.96 21.40
N ASP A 173 -11.84 3.99 20.78
CA ASP A 173 -11.84 2.59 21.24
C ASP A 173 -11.60 1.58 20.09
N PHE A 174 -10.33 1.25 19.83
CA PHE A 174 -9.95 0.19 18.88
C PHE A 174 -10.38 -1.22 19.30
N HIS A 175 -10.81 -1.42 20.55
CA HIS A 175 -10.91 -2.73 21.19
C HIS A 175 -12.36 -3.13 21.51
N CYS A 176 -13.35 -2.35 21.07
CA CYS A 176 -14.75 -2.73 21.17
C CYS A 176 -15.04 -3.86 20.19
N ALA A 177 -15.82 -4.86 20.60
CA ALA A 177 -16.15 -6.02 19.76
C ALA A 177 -17.43 -5.81 18.94
N LEU A 178 -18.29 -4.88 19.35
CA LEU A 178 -19.51 -4.50 18.64
C LEU A 178 -19.16 -3.55 17.49
N ARG A 179 -19.35 -4.03 16.26
CA ARG A 179 -18.90 -3.36 15.04
C ARG A 179 -19.84 -3.66 13.89
N GLY A 180 -19.91 -2.74 12.94
CA GLY A 180 -20.57 -2.93 11.67
C GLY A 180 -19.64 -2.61 10.50
N TYR A 181 -19.76 -3.37 9.42
CA TYR A 181 -18.97 -3.17 8.20
C TYR A 181 -19.87 -3.25 6.97
N SER A 182 -19.71 -2.31 6.03
CA SER A 182 -20.34 -2.42 4.72
C SER A 182 -19.71 -3.55 3.92
N THR A 183 -20.50 -4.26 3.15
CA THR A 183 -19.97 -5.29 2.22
C THR A 183 -19.13 -4.67 1.11
N ARG A 184 -19.44 -3.42 0.73
CA ARG A 184 -18.58 -2.58 -0.11
C ARG A 184 -17.17 -2.47 0.46
N PHE A 185 -17.02 -2.09 1.73
CA PHE A 185 -15.71 -2.02 2.40
C PHE A 185 -15.03 -3.38 2.45
N LEU A 186 -15.75 -4.43 2.85
CA LEU A 186 -15.18 -5.77 2.96
C LEU A 186 -14.65 -6.31 1.62
N ASN A 187 -15.24 -5.91 0.49
CA ASN A 187 -14.75 -6.25 -0.85
C ASN A 187 -13.46 -5.53 -1.26
N THR A 188 -13.10 -4.45 -0.57
CA THR A 188 -11.88 -3.65 -0.87
C THR A 188 -10.65 -4.08 -0.09
N VAL A 189 -10.81 -4.96 0.91
CA VAL A 189 -9.72 -5.33 1.83
C VAL A 189 -9.54 -6.85 1.90
N PRO A 190 -8.29 -7.36 1.97
CA PRO A 190 -8.05 -8.80 2.07
C PRO A 190 -8.22 -9.27 3.51
N PHE A 191 -9.44 -9.22 4.06
CA PHE A 191 -9.67 -9.55 5.47
C PHE A 191 -9.41 -11.04 5.78
N GLU A 192 -9.47 -11.93 4.78
CA GLU A 192 -9.29 -13.38 4.97
C GLU A 192 -7.87 -13.78 5.34
N VAL A 193 -6.86 -13.01 4.92
CA VAL A 193 -5.45 -13.29 5.25
C VAL A 193 -5.05 -12.79 6.64
N ASN A 194 -5.96 -12.09 7.35
CA ASN A 194 -5.69 -11.59 8.69
C ASN A 194 -5.54 -12.72 9.72
N THR A 195 -5.17 -12.40 10.96
CA THR A 195 -5.10 -13.41 12.02
C THR A 195 -6.47 -14.06 12.30
N ASN A 196 -6.46 -15.28 12.84
CA ASN A 196 -7.66 -15.91 13.40
C ASN A 196 -7.85 -15.60 14.90
N ASP A 197 -6.94 -14.82 15.50
CA ASP A 197 -6.97 -14.47 16.93
C ASP A 197 -7.77 -13.19 17.22
N LEU A 198 -7.84 -12.83 18.51
CA LEU A 198 -8.54 -11.65 19.02
C LEU A 198 -8.11 -10.32 18.39
N HIS A 199 -6.88 -10.22 17.86
CA HIS A 199 -6.37 -8.99 17.24
C HIS A 199 -6.73 -8.86 15.75
N PHE A 200 -7.55 -9.78 15.21
CA PHE A 200 -8.16 -9.65 13.88
C PHE A 200 -8.84 -8.31 13.70
N ASP A 201 -9.58 -7.91 14.72
CA ASP A 201 -10.25 -6.63 14.86
C ASP A 201 -9.33 -5.43 14.62
N SER A 202 -8.08 -5.51 15.09
CA SER A 202 -7.08 -4.47 14.86
C SER A 202 -6.57 -4.48 13.42
N HIS A 203 -6.40 -5.65 12.79
CA HIS A 203 -6.02 -5.73 11.38
C HIS A 203 -7.06 -5.07 10.49
N LEU A 204 -8.33 -5.38 10.70
CA LEU A 204 -9.41 -4.86 9.85
C LEU A 204 -9.59 -3.34 10.00
N LEU A 205 -9.47 -2.81 11.22
CA LEU A 205 -9.48 -1.36 11.44
C LEU A 205 -8.25 -0.68 10.82
N LEU A 206 -7.06 -1.29 10.90
CA LEU A 206 -5.86 -0.76 10.24
C LEU A 206 -6.00 -0.80 8.70
N GLN A 207 -6.66 -1.81 8.14
CA GLN A 207 -7.02 -1.86 6.72
C GLN A 207 -7.98 -0.73 6.35
N ALA A 208 -9.06 -0.51 7.14
CA ALA A 208 -9.99 0.61 6.94
C ALA A 208 -9.29 1.98 6.97
N LEU A 209 -8.36 2.16 7.90
CA LEU A 209 -7.54 3.37 7.99
C LEU A 209 -6.54 3.50 6.83
N CYS A 210 -6.09 2.39 6.25
CA CYS A 210 -5.16 2.37 5.12
C CYS A 210 -5.78 2.94 3.84
N ILE A 211 -7.05 2.58 3.58
CA ILE A 211 -7.82 3.05 2.42
C ILE A 211 -8.65 4.31 2.76
N GLU A 212 -8.36 4.98 3.88
CA GLU A 212 -9.00 6.23 4.32
C GLU A 212 -10.54 6.15 4.40
N THR A 213 -11.06 4.98 4.77
CA THR A 213 -12.51 4.76 4.93
C THR A 213 -13.10 5.61 6.05
N ASN A 214 -14.35 6.07 5.86
CA ASN A 214 -15.09 6.75 6.90
C ASN A 214 -15.48 5.79 8.04
N ILE A 215 -14.89 6.00 9.22
CA ILE A 215 -15.17 5.23 10.44
C ILE A 215 -15.98 6.10 11.40
N GLN A 216 -17.21 5.68 11.69
CA GLN A 216 -18.07 6.34 12.64
C GLN A 216 -18.08 5.59 13.98
N GLN A 217 -17.95 6.34 15.08
CA GLN A 217 -17.94 5.79 16.42
C GLN A 217 -19.28 6.03 17.11
N ILE A 218 -19.90 4.96 17.62
CA ILE A 218 -21.22 4.99 18.27
C ILE A 218 -21.03 4.64 19.75
N PRO A 219 -21.48 5.47 20.70
CA PRO A 219 -21.48 5.08 22.12
C PRO A 219 -22.26 3.78 22.34
N VAL A 220 -21.69 2.85 23.10
CA VAL A 220 -22.33 1.54 23.38
C VAL A 220 -22.37 1.25 24.87
N ASN A 221 -23.44 0.60 25.31
CA ASN A 221 -23.67 0.24 26.70
C ASN A 221 -22.92 -1.05 27.05
N TYR A 222 -21.73 -0.87 27.61
CA TYR A 222 -20.90 -1.99 28.03
C TYR A 222 -21.22 -2.43 29.47
N GLN A 223 -21.68 -3.66 29.63
CA GLN A 223 -21.99 -4.29 30.90
C GLN A 223 -20.72 -4.90 31.53
N HIS A 224 -20.77 -5.03 32.87
CA HIS A 224 -19.66 -5.33 33.77
C HIS A 224 -18.63 -6.35 33.24
N ASP A 225 -17.38 -5.90 33.11
CA ASP A 225 -16.26 -6.78 32.75
C ASP A 225 -15.85 -7.66 33.93
N LYS A 226 -16.21 -8.97 33.88
CA LYS A 226 -15.81 -9.99 34.87
C LYS A 226 -14.28 -10.19 34.98
N GLY A 227 -13.50 -9.48 34.17
CA GLY A 227 -12.04 -9.42 34.24
C GLY A 227 -11.39 -10.49 33.37
N THR A 228 -10.50 -10.08 32.48
CA THR A 228 -9.65 -11.01 31.72
C THR A 228 -8.38 -11.34 32.53
N PRO A 229 -7.92 -12.61 32.56
CA PRO A 229 -6.66 -12.97 33.20
C PRO A 229 -5.50 -12.10 32.69
N TYR A 230 -4.64 -11.64 33.59
CA TYR A 230 -3.57 -10.67 33.28
C TYR A 230 -2.67 -11.11 32.12
N ARG A 231 -2.27 -12.40 32.11
CA ARG A 231 -1.42 -12.97 31.05
C ARG A 231 -2.09 -12.96 29.68
N ALA A 232 -3.39 -13.26 29.62
CA ALA A 232 -4.16 -13.20 28.37
C ALA A 232 -4.29 -11.76 27.86
N GLY A 233 -4.48 -10.80 28.76
CA GLY A 233 -4.48 -9.37 28.43
C GLY A 233 -3.14 -8.87 27.87
N LEU A 234 -2.02 -9.27 28.46
CA LEU A 234 -0.68 -8.92 27.96
C LEU A 234 -0.39 -9.53 26.59
N GLY A 235 -0.76 -10.80 26.36
CA GLY A 235 -0.62 -11.45 25.06
C GLY A 235 -1.39 -10.71 23.96
N TYR A 236 -2.64 -10.31 24.25
CA TYR A 236 -3.44 -9.48 23.36
C TYR A 236 -2.77 -8.13 23.08
N ALA A 237 -2.35 -7.40 24.12
CA ALA A 237 -1.70 -6.10 23.98
C ALA A 237 -0.44 -6.17 23.12
N TRP A 238 0.38 -7.20 23.31
CA TRP A 238 1.59 -7.43 22.52
C TRP A 238 1.29 -7.70 21.05
N ASN A 239 0.25 -8.50 20.76
CA ASN A 239 -0.17 -8.76 19.38
C ASN A 239 -0.68 -7.48 18.71
N VAL A 240 -1.49 -6.67 19.39
CA VAL A 240 -1.95 -5.37 18.87
C VAL A 240 -0.76 -4.43 18.60
N PHE A 241 0.18 -4.35 19.54
CA PHE A 241 1.40 -3.55 19.37
C PHE A 241 2.19 -4.00 18.14
N LYS A 242 2.39 -5.32 17.97
CA LYS A 242 3.04 -5.90 16.79
C LYS A 242 2.31 -5.56 15.50
N SER A 243 0.99 -5.72 15.44
CA SER A 243 0.19 -5.42 14.24
C SER A 243 0.27 -3.94 13.86
N ALA A 244 0.18 -3.03 14.85
CA ALA A 244 0.31 -1.59 14.61
C ALA A 244 1.72 -1.19 14.17
N THR A 245 2.74 -1.84 14.74
CA THR A 245 4.13 -1.67 14.30
C THR A 245 4.32 -2.16 12.87
N GLN A 246 3.86 -3.37 12.56
CA GLN A 246 3.95 -3.96 11.22
C GLN A 246 3.21 -3.09 10.19
N TYR A 247 2.02 -2.60 10.52
CA TYR A 247 1.29 -1.64 9.71
C TYR A 247 2.14 -0.37 9.46
N ARG A 248 2.72 0.24 10.50
CA ARG A 248 3.57 1.43 10.33
C ARG A 248 4.81 1.14 9.47
N MET A 249 5.47 0.00 9.69
CA MET A 249 6.61 -0.43 8.89
C MET A 249 6.23 -0.66 7.42
N HIS A 250 5.04 -1.21 7.18
CA HIS A 250 4.47 -1.34 5.84
C HIS A 250 4.23 0.02 5.19
N GLN A 251 3.56 0.92 5.91
CA GLN A 251 3.36 2.30 5.47
C GLN A 251 4.67 3.01 5.14
N MET A 252 5.74 2.73 5.87
CA MET A 252 7.08 3.26 5.65
C MET A 252 7.88 2.56 4.51
N GLY A 253 7.35 1.51 3.87
CA GLY A 253 8.07 0.76 2.83
C GLY A 253 9.19 -0.14 3.36
N MET A 254 9.20 -0.44 4.67
CA MET A 254 10.21 -1.31 5.29
C MET A 254 9.81 -2.80 5.27
N LEU A 255 8.54 -3.10 4.99
CA LEU A 255 8.02 -4.46 4.79
C LEU A 255 6.78 -4.46 3.89
N CYS A 256 6.49 -5.58 3.22
CA CYS A 256 5.20 -5.86 2.59
C CYS A 256 4.46 -6.89 3.46
N SER A 257 3.28 -6.52 3.93
CA SER A 257 2.35 -7.48 4.51
C SER A 257 1.24 -7.70 3.50
N LEU A 258 0.88 -8.95 3.24
CA LEU A 258 -0.22 -9.28 2.33
C LEU A 258 -1.55 -8.64 2.79
N SER A 259 -1.75 -8.47 4.10
CA SER A 259 -2.91 -7.79 4.67
C SER A 259 -3.06 -6.33 4.22
N TYR A 260 -2.00 -5.67 3.78
CA TYR A 260 -2.03 -4.26 3.42
C TYR A 260 -1.65 -4.00 1.95
N ARG A 261 -1.38 -5.08 1.20
CA ARG A 261 -0.89 -4.99 -0.18
C ARG A 261 -1.96 -4.37 -1.10
N ASP A 262 -1.53 -3.45 -1.95
CA ASP A 262 -2.30 -2.72 -2.96
C ASP A 262 -3.49 -1.92 -2.38
N LEU A 263 -3.44 -1.61 -1.08
CA LEU A 263 -4.49 -0.85 -0.40
C LEU A 263 -4.29 0.67 -0.44
N ARG A 264 -3.21 1.19 -1.03
CA ARG A 264 -3.02 2.64 -1.11
C ARG A 264 -3.67 3.23 -2.35
N PRO A 265 -4.43 4.32 -2.23
CA PRO A 265 -5.10 4.94 -3.37
C PRO A 265 -4.13 5.59 -4.38
N THR A 266 -2.92 5.97 -3.96
CA THR A 266 -1.93 6.62 -4.85
C THR A 266 -0.64 5.81 -4.98
N LYS A 267 -0.43 5.20 -6.15
CA LYS A 267 0.81 4.46 -6.48
C LYS A 267 1.95 5.38 -6.89
N TYR A 268 1.64 6.51 -7.54
CA TYR A 268 2.62 7.52 -7.98
C TYR A 268 2.54 8.75 -7.07
N GLN A 269 3.67 9.12 -6.45
CA GLN A 269 3.83 10.37 -5.70
C GLN A 269 4.85 11.23 -6.44
N ASP A 270 4.56 12.52 -6.58
CA ASP A 270 5.52 13.48 -7.13
C ASP A 270 6.73 13.63 -6.20
N LYS A 271 7.89 13.16 -6.66
CA LYS A 271 9.16 13.23 -5.93
C LYS A 271 10.00 14.47 -6.30
N THR A 272 9.52 15.34 -7.19
CA THR A 272 10.30 16.48 -7.72
C THR A 272 10.53 17.57 -6.67
N THR A 273 9.60 17.71 -5.71
CA THR A 273 9.71 18.68 -4.60
C THR A 273 10.46 18.15 -3.38
N ASP A 274 10.78 16.85 -3.34
CA ASP A 274 11.44 16.22 -2.20
C ASP A 274 12.91 16.64 -2.10
N PHE A 275 13.35 17.03 -0.90
CA PHE A 275 14.72 17.46 -0.66
C PHE A 275 15.74 16.38 -1.05
N LYS A 276 16.53 16.66 -2.09
CA LYS A 276 17.60 15.81 -2.64
C LYS A 276 17.12 14.43 -3.11
N SER A 277 15.94 14.35 -3.72
CA SER A 277 15.48 13.14 -4.41
C SER A 277 16.32 12.85 -5.68
N SER A 278 16.19 11.63 -6.23
CA SER A 278 16.78 11.28 -7.53
C SER A 278 16.32 12.22 -8.64
N HIS A 279 15.05 12.61 -8.62
CA HIS A 279 14.42 13.48 -9.61
C HIS A 279 14.96 14.91 -9.51
N GLN A 280 15.08 15.47 -8.29
CA GLN A 280 15.66 16.79 -8.10
C GLN A 280 17.14 16.82 -8.50
N LEU A 281 17.89 15.77 -8.19
CA LEU A 281 19.29 15.66 -8.59
C LEU A 281 19.44 15.53 -10.12
N ALA A 282 18.57 14.74 -10.77
CA ALA A 282 18.53 14.63 -12.22
C ALA A 282 18.26 16.01 -12.87
N LEU A 283 17.25 16.75 -12.40
CA LEU A 283 16.97 18.11 -12.88
C LEU A 283 18.17 19.06 -12.69
N ASN A 284 18.87 18.99 -11.56
CA ASN A 284 20.07 19.80 -11.34
C ASN A 284 21.21 19.45 -12.29
N LEU A 285 21.39 18.17 -12.64
CA LEU A 285 22.38 17.74 -13.63
C LEU A 285 21.97 18.17 -15.04
N ILE A 286 20.69 18.07 -15.38
CA ILE A 286 20.16 18.52 -16.67
C ILE A 286 20.38 20.02 -16.86
N ARG A 287 20.11 20.83 -15.83
CA ARG A 287 20.43 22.28 -15.83
C ARG A 287 21.90 22.58 -16.07
N GLN A 288 22.79 21.76 -15.51
CA GLN A 288 24.24 21.91 -15.71
C GLN A 288 24.66 21.54 -17.13
N ILE A 289 24.02 20.52 -17.72
CA ILE A 289 24.25 20.11 -19.12
C ILE A 289 23.64 21.14 -20.09
N ASN A 290 22.51 21.75 -19.72
CA ASN A 290 21.73 22.69 -20.53
C ASN A 290 21.40 22.15 -21.95
N PRO A 291 20.74 20.97 -22.05
CA PRO A 291 20.43 20.36 -23.34
C PRO A 291 19.32 21.09 -24.08
N LYS A 292 19.28 20.94 -25.42
CA LYS A 292 18.14 21.44 -26.21
C LYS A 292 16.98 20.45 -26.22
N SER A 293 17.28 19.16 -26.13
CA SER A 293 16.31 18.08 -26.21
C SER A 293 16.56 16.98 -25.19
N VAL A 294 15.48 16.43 -24.65
CA VAL A 294 15.48 15.37 -23.64
C VAL A 294 14.50 14.26 -24.03
N THR A 295 14.94 13.01 -23.95
CA THR A 295 14.04 11.84 -24.02
C THR A 295 13.83 11.28 -22.62
N ASP A 296 12.59 11.10 -22.19
CA ASP A 296 12.22 10.55 -20.87
C ASP A 296 11.63 9.14 -21.02
N ILE A 297 12.44 8.11 -20.76
CA ILE A 297 12.05 6.71 -20.82
C ILE A 297 11.46 6.29 -19.46
N GLY A 298 10.20 5.84 -19.48
CA GLY A 298 9.43 5.56 -18.28
C GLY A 298 8.91 6.83 -17.60
N CYS A 299 8.39 7.77 -18.40
CA CYS A 299 8.06 9.13 -17.94
C CYS A 299 6.91 9.18 -16.91
N GLY A 300 6.10 8.13 -16.78
CA GLY A 300 4.93 8.08 -15.92
C GLY A 300 4.02 9.30 -16.11
N PRO A 301 3.57 9.97 -15.03
CA PRO A 301 2.75 11.20 -15.13
C PRO A 301 3.46 12.42 -15.76
N GLY A 302 4.77 12.38 -16.01
CA GLY A 302 5.52 13.47 -16.64
C GLY A 302 6.00 14.59 -15.72
N PHE A 303 6.16 14.35 -14.41
CA PHE A 303 6.57 15.40 -13.47
C PHE A 303 7.97 15.97 -13.75
N VAL A 304 8.94 15.12 -14.09
CA VAL A 304 10.31 15.55 -14.45
C VAL A 304 10.30 16.22 -15.83
N ALA A 305 9.63 15.59 -16.80
CA ALA A 305 9.43 16.12 -18.14
C ALA A 305 8.88 17.55 -18.15
N LYS A 306 7.87 17.83 -17.31
CA LYS A 306 7.29 19.17 -17.17
C LYS A 306 8.32 20.22 -16.75
N HIS A 307 9.18 19.91 -15.78
CA HIS A 307 10.21 20.86 -15.34
C HIS A 307 11.24 21.14 -16.45
N CYS A 308 11.60 20.12 -17.24
CA CYS A 308 12.46 20.31 -18.41
C CYS A 308 11.79 21.19 -19.48
N MET A 309 10.49 21.01 -19.72
CA MET A 309 9.70 21.85 -20.61
C MET A 309 9.62 23.31 -20.15
N ASP A 310 9.39 23.54 -18.85
CA ASP A 310 9.32 24.88 -18.26
C ASP A 310 10.66 25.64 -18.40
N GLU A 311 11.76 24.91 -18.55
CA GLU A 311 13.10 25.44 -18.84
C GLU A 311 13.42 25.56 -20.35
N GLY A 312 12.42 25.34 -21.21
CA GLY A 312 12.52 25.55 -22.65
C GLY A 312 13.12 24.38 -23.45
N MET A 313 13.27 23.21 -22.84
CA MET A 313 13.79 22.00 -23.51
C MET A 313 12.66 21.30 -24.29
N ASN A 314 13.01 20.69 -25.43
CA ASN A 314 12.07 19.81 -26.14
C ASN A 314 12.08 18.41 -25.53
N VAL A 315 10.94 17.95 -25.01
CA VAL A 315 10.83 16.68 -24.27
C VAL A 315 9.97 15.67 -25.03
N THR A 316 10.54 14.48 -25.27
CA THR A 316 9.83 13.31 -25.80
C THR A 316 9.72 12.24 -24.71
N GLY A 317 8.50 11.86 -24.32
CA GLY A 317 8.27 10.81 -23.32
C GLY A 317 7.89 9.46 -23.91
N LEU A 318 8.36 8.38 -23.29
CA LEU A 318 8.07 6.99 -23.64
C LEU A 318 7.56 6.26 -22.40
N ASP A 319 6.30 5.80 -22.39
CA ASP A 319 5.75 5.04 -21.26
C ASP A 319 4.56 4.17 -21.70
N MET A 320 4.20 3.16 -20.92
CA MET A 320 3.02 2.32 -21.19
C MET A 320 1.70 3.06 -20.90
N TYR A 321 1.72 4.07 -20.03
CA TYR A 321 0.57 4.90 -19.69
C TYR A 321 0.75 6.33 -20.20
N PRO A 322 -0.35 6.99 -20.64
CA PRO A 322 -0.27 8.37 -21.08
C PRO A 322 0.08 9.29 -19.89
N PRO A 323 0.91 10.31 -20.11
CA PRO A 323 1.27 11.30 -19.10
C PRO A 323 0.11 12.29 -18.86
N LEU A 324 0.30 13.24 -17.95
CA LEU A 324 -0.61 14.36 -17.79
C LEU A 324 -0.52 15.32 -18.98
N ASP A 325 -1.61 16.00 -19.30
CA ASP A 325 -1.64 16.96 -20.41
C ASP A 325 -0.64 18.10 -20.19
N GLY A 326 0.11 18.43 -21.25
CA GLY A 326 1.06 19.54 -21.27
C GLY A 326 2.37 19.29 -20.51
N THR A 327 2.71 18.04 -20.17
CA THR A 327 4.00 17.73 -19.52
C THR A 327 5.14 17.40 -20.48
N MET A 328 4.85 17.17 -21.77
CA MET A 328 5.86 16.87 -22.81
C MET A 328 5.41 17.34 -24.19
N ASN A 329 6.38 17.55 -25.09
CA ASN A 329 6.14 17.98 -26.47
C ASN A 329 5.65 16.82 -27.35
N ALA A 330 6.17 15.62 -27.12
CA ALA A 330 5.78 14.40 -27.81
C ALA A 330 5.70 13.22 -26.84
N TYR A 331 4.78 12.29 -27.09
CA TYR A 331 4.59 11.08 -26.31
C TYR A 331 4.41 9.88 -27.24
N HIS A 332 5.10 8.79 -26.93
CA HIS A 332 4.85 7.50 -27.57
C HIS A 332 4.53 6.44 -26.52
N LYS A 333 3.42 5.74 -26.73
CA LYS A 333 3.05 4.59 -25.90
C LYS A 333 3.95 3.41 -26.26
N VAL A 334 4.63 2.84 -25.28
CA VAL A 334 5.49 1.67 -25.46
C VAL A 334 5.52 0.81 -24.20
N VAL A 335 5.52 -0.51 -24.38
CA VAL A 335 5.83 -1.47 -23.31
C VAL A 335 7.28 -1.91 -23.50
N LEU A 336 8.19 -1.37 -22.68
CA LEU A 336 9.66 -1.46 -22.88
C LEU A 336 10.21 -2.90 -23.06
N GLU A 337 9.52 -3.91 -22.54
CA GLU A 337 9.93 -5.32 -22.66
C GLU A 337 9.24 -6.09 -23.80
N ALA A 338 8.16 -5.54 -24.36
CA ALA A 338 7.34 -6.25 -25.35
C ALA A 338 7.58 -5.75 -26.77
N GLU A 339 8.05 -4.51 -26.92
CA GLU A 339 8.12 -3.80 -28.20
C GLU A 339 9.47 -3.06 -28.33
N PRO A 340 10.02 -2.94 -29.54
CA PRO A 340 11.18 -2.07 -29.77
C PRO A 340 10.81 -0.61 -29.52
N LEU A 341 11.82 0.21 -29.19
CA LEU A 341 11.58 1.64 -28.99
C LEU A 341 11.08 2.29 -30.29
N PRO A 342 9.97 3.05 -30.25
CA PRO A 342 9.35 3.62 -31.45
C PRO A 342 10.17 4.77 -32.06
N VAL A 343 11.13 5.30 -31.31
CA VAL A 343 12.01 6.39 -31.69
C VAL A 343 13.42 6.11 -31.19
N ASP A 344 14.44 6.57 -31.92
CA ASP A 344 15.82 6.55 -31.44
C ASP A 344 15.98 7.54 -30.29
N PRO A 345 16.19 7.07 -29.04
CA PRO A 345 16.19 7.96 -27.88
C PRO A 345 17.39 8.91 -27.89
N PHE A 346 18.49 8.53 -28.54
CA PHE A 346 19.73 9.31 -28.63
C PHE A 346 19.70 10.36 -29.75
N THR A 347 18.56 10.55 -30.41
CA THR A 347 18.30 11.79 -31.17
C THR A 347 18.34 13.01 -30.26
N SER A 348 17.88 12.86 -29.00
CA SER A 348 17.99 13.88 -27.95
C SER A 348 19.42 14.01 -27.41
N ASP A 349 19.73 15.15 -26.78
CA ASP A 349 21.04 15.38 -26.15
C ASP A 349 21.21 14.57 -24.86
N VAL A 350 20.11 14.48 -24.09
CA VAL A 350 20.03 13.74 -22.84
C VAL A 350 18.89 12.71 -22.92
N VAL A 351 19.18 11.48 -22.52
CA VAL A 351 18.18 10.43 -22.29
C VAL A 351 18.08 10.22 -20.79
N MET A 352 16.86 10.22 -20.26
CA MET A 352 16.56 9.90 -18.87
C MET A 352 15.93 8.51 -18.81
N MET A 353 16.37 7.72 -17.83
CA MET A 353 15.80 6.42 -17.49
C MET A 353 15.79 6.29 -15.97
N LEU A 354 14.84 6.98 -15.33
CA LEU A 354 14.79 7.14 -13.88
C LEU A 354 13.87 6.09 -13.24
N ASP A 355 14.44 5.22 -12.40
CA ASP A 355 13.71 4.16 -11.68
C ASP A 355 13.07 3.14 -12.64
N ILE A 356 13.82 2.71 -13.69
CA ILE A 356 13.31 1.83 -14.76
C ILE A 356 14.11 0.53 -14.91
N ILE A 357 15.45 0.59 -14.85
CA ILE A 357 16.31 -0.56 -15.16
C ILE A 357 16.03 -1.76 -14.25
N GLU A 358 15.62 -1.52 -13.01
CA GLU A 358 15.27 -2.51 -12.01
C GLU A 358 13.93 -3.24 -12.30
N HIS A 359 13.07 -2.66 -13.13
CA HIS A 359 11.80 -3.25 -13.56
C HIS A 359 11.94 -4.11 -14.83
N LEU A 360 13.06 -4.00 -15.54
CA LEU A 360 13.35 -4.81 -16.72
C LEU A 360 13.81 -6.22 -16.32
N ALA A 361 13.29 -7.24 -17.00
CA ALA A 361 13.71 -8.63 -16.83
C ALA A 361 15.10 -8.87 -17.42
N HIS A 362 15.39 -8.23 -18.55
CA HIS A 362 16.65 -8.33 -19.30
C HIS A 362 17.23 -6.93 -19.56
N PRO A 363 17.69 -6.22 -18.50
CA PRO A 363 18.20 -4.85 -18.65
C PRO A 363 19.40 -4.76 -19.59
N GLU A 364 20.24 -5.81 -19.66
CA GLU A 364 21.39 -5.88 -20.56
C GLU A 364 20.96 -5.86 -22.03
N GLU A 365 19.97 -6.68 -22.40
CA GLU A 365 19.44 -6.74 -23.76
C GLU A 365 18.81 -5.42 -24.17
N PHE A 366 18.04 -4.80 -23.27
CA PHE A 366 17.45 -3.48 -23.50
C PHE A 366 18.53 -2.40 -23.72
N LEU A 367 19.54 -2.34 -22.86
CA LEU A 367 20.65 -1.38 -22.98
C LEU A 367 21.46 -1.59 -24.27
N ILE A 368 21.73 -2.84 -24.64
CA ILE A 368 22.45 -3.19 -25.86
C ILE A 368 21.62 -2.82 -27.10
N GLY A 369 20.33 -3.17 -27.12
CA GLY A 369 19.41 -2.85 -28.21
C GLY A 369 19.28 -1.34 -28.40
N MET A 370 18.95 -0.62 -27.33
CA MET A 370 18.85 0.85 -27.34
C MET A 370 20.09 1.53 -27.92
N ARG A 371 21.29 1.02 -27.60
CA ARG A 371 22.56 1.54 -28.11
C ARG A 371 22.82 1.14 -29.55
N ASN A 372 22.64 -0.14 -29.90
CA ASN A 372 23.00 -0.67 -31.21
C ASN A 372 22.01 -0.27 -32.32
N ASP A 373 20.74 -0.05 -31.97
CA ASP A 373 19.69 0.35 -32.91
C ASP A 373 19.71 1.85 -33.20
N SER A 374 20.41 2.64 -32.37
CA SER A 374 20.53 4.07 -32.53
C SER A 374 21.40 4.45 -33.73
N VAL A 375 20.87 5.27 -34.62
CA VAL A 375 21.62 5.85 -35.76
C VAL A 375 22.30 7.17 -35.39
N SER A 376 21.93 7.73 -34.24
CA SER A 376 22.43 9.01 -33.74
C SER A 376 23.76 8.89 -32.98
N LEU A 377 24.15 7.68 -32.59
CA LEU A 377 25.44 7.40 -31.94
C LEU A 377 26.55 7.24 -32.99
N ARG A 378 27.14 8.37 -33.40
CA ARG A 378 28.23 8.43 -34.39
C ARG A 378 29.59 8.62 -33.72
N GLY A 379 30.65 8.24 -34.43
CA GLY A 379 32.06 8.47 -34.08
C GLY A 379 32.57 9.89 -34.36
N ASP A 380 31.67 10.88 -34.47
CA ASP A 380 31.98 12.29 -34.73
C ASP A 380 32.37 13.08 -33.44
N GLY A 381 32.32 12.41 -32.29
CA GLY A 381 32.77 12.95 -31.01
C GLY A 381 31.68 13.65 -30.19
N GLN A 382 30.44 13.78 -30.69
CA GLN A 382 29.33 14.30 -29.89
C GLN A 382 28.78 13.23 -28.96
N SER A 383 29.30 13.20 -27.73
CA SER A 383 28.89 12.25 -26.71
C SER A 383 27.49 12.58 -26.18
N LYS A 384 26.51 11.73 -26.49
CA LYS A 384 25.19 11.76 -25.86
C LYS A 384 25.28 11.38 -24.37
N THR A 385 24.31 11.79 -23.58
CA THR A 385 24.29 11.50 -22.13
C THR A 385 23.06 10.68 -21.76
N LEU A 386 23.28 9.59 -21.02
CA LEU A 386 22.23 8.81 -20.37
C LEU A 386 22.29 9.05 -18.86
N LEU A 387 21.19 9.57 -18.32
CA LEU A 387 20.94 9.72 -16.89
C LEU A 387 20.06 8.57 -16.43
N LEU A 388 20.58 7.72 -15.54
CA LEU A 388 19.90 6.52 -15.08
C LEU A 388 19.84 6.49 -13.56
N SER A 389 18.69 6.16 -12.96
CA SER A 389 18.60 5.92 -11.52
C SER A 389 18.09 4.52 -11.19
N THR A 390 18.65 3.93 -10.13
CA THR A 390 18.19 2.63 -9.58
C THR A 390 18.49 2.53 -8.08
N PRO A 391 17.62 1.88 -7.30
CA PRO A 391 17.85 1.55 -5.91
C PRO A 391 19.10 0.69 -5.69
N ASN A 392 19.66 0.78 -4.49
CA ASN A 392 20.83 0.01 -4.08
C ASN A 392 20.46 -1.08 -3.07
N ILE A 393 20.45 -2.35 -3.48
CA ILE A 393 20.15 -3.47 -2.58
C ILE A 393 21.18 -3.61 -1.45
N ALA A 394 22.39 -3.06 -1.62
CA ALA A 394 23.42 -3.08 -0.60
C ALA A 394 23.23 -1.98 0.46
N PHE A 395 22.11 -1.25 0.49
CA PHE A 395 21.81 -0.31 1.56
C PHE A 395 21.71 -1.01 2.93
N ILE A 396 22.01 -0.28 4.01
CA ILE A 396 22.10 -0.83 5.37
C ILE A 396 20.82 -1.57 5.83
N MET A 397 19.63 -1.09 5.44
CA MET A 397 18.37 -1.71 5.88
C MET A 397 18.15 -3.12 5.31
N PRO A 398 18.25 -3.35 3.98
CA PRO A 398 18.28 -4.71 3.44
C PRO A 398 19.35 -5.61 4.07
N ARG A 399 20.55 -5.08 4.35
CA ARG A 399 21.62 -5.87 5.00
C ARG A 399 21.25 -6.30 6.41
N LEU A 400 20.71 -5.39 7.22
CA LEU A 400 20.27 -5.71 8.58
C LEU A 400 19.13 -6.72 8.55
N ASN A 401 18.17 -6.54 7.64
CA ASN A 401 17.08 -7.51 7.45
C ASN A 401 17.65 -8.90 7.11
N LEU A 402 18.56 -8.99 6.13
CA LEU A 402 19.22 -10.23 5.75
C LEU A 402 20.03 -10.86 6.90
N LEU A 403 20.74 -10.04 7.68
CA LEU A 403 21.48 -10.49 8.87
C LEU A 403 20.56 -11.18 9.89
N PHE A 404 19.32 -10.70 10.03
CA PHE A 404 18.30 -11.31 10.88
C PHE A 404 17.46 -12.38 10.17
N GLY A 405 17.89 -12.87 8.99
CA GLY A 405 17.20 -13.90 8.22
C GLY A 405 15.90 -13.43 7.57
N ARG A 406 15.74 -12.12 7.36
CA ARG A 406 14.52 -11.51 6.79
C ARG A 406 14.83 -10.99 5.39
N PHE A 407 14.15 -11.54 4.39
CA PHE A 407 14.18 -11.02 3.01
C PHE A 407 12.76 -10.79 2.53
N ASN A 408 12.21 -9.62 2.87
CA ASN A 408 10.83 -9.27 2.57
C ASN A 408 10.82 -8.15 1.53
N TYR A 409 10.04 -8.35 0.46
CA TYR A 409 9.67 -7.29 -0.45
C TYR A 409 8.79 -6.25 0.26
N ALA A 410 8.63 -5.08 -0.36
CA ALA A 410 7.82 -3.94 0.03
C ALA A 410 6.96 -3.52 -1.18
N GLU A 411 5.96 -2.68 -0.99
CA GLU A 411 5.21 -2.07 -2.11
C GLU A 411 5.93 -0.90 -2.77
N ARG A 412 7.02 -0.45 -2.15
CA ARG A 412 7.82 0.70 -2.57
C ARG A 412 9.22 0.62 -1.97
N GLY A 413 10.16 1.33 -2.59
CA GLY A 413 11.53 1.45 -2.11
C GLY A 413 12.44 0.38 -2.69
N ILE A 414 13.55 0.07 -2.03
CA ILE A 414 14.64 -0.73 -2.61
C ILE A 414 14.21 -2.15 -3.00
N LEU A 415 13.35 -2.77 -2.18
CA LEU A 415 12.80 -4.10 -2.39
C LEU A 415 11.34 -4.02 -2.84
N ASP A 416 11.01 -3.09 -3.74
CA ASP A 416 9.68 -3.06 -4.38
C ASP A 416 9.37 -4.41 -5.03
N ILE A 417 8.15 -4.92 -4.83
CA ILE A 417 7.69 -6.20 -5.38
C ILE A 417 7.70 -6.24 -6.92
N THR A 418 7.72 -5.07 -7.55
CA THR A 418 7.80 -4.92 -9.01
C THR A 418 9.23 -4.89 -9.54
N HIS A 419 10.25 -4.82 -8.68
CA HIS A 419 11.65 -4.93 -9.10
C HIS A 419 11.97 -6.38 -9.49
N LYS A 420 12.37 -6.58 -10.75
CA LYS A 420 12.82 -7.87 -11.28
C LYS A 420 14.31 -8.07 -11.10
N ARG A 421 15.08 -6.97 -11.06
CA ARG A 421 16.54 -6.96 -10.90
C ARG A 421 16.94 -6.06 -9.74
N LEU A 422 17.93 -6.50 -8.98
CA LEU A 422 18.44 -5.80 -7.81
C LEU A 422 19.91 -5.44 -8.04
N PHE A 423 20.24 -4.15 -7.91
CA PHE A 423 21.57 -3.65 -8.21
C PHE A 423 22.31 -3.19 -6.96
N THR A 424 23.61 -3.47 -6.95
CA THR A 424 24.59 -2.81 -6.09
C THR A 424 25.33 -1.77 -6.93
N ARG A 425 26.11 -0.89 -6.28
CA ARG A 425 26.98 0.06 -7.00
C ARG A 425 27.89 -0.63 -8.01
N SER A 426 28.52 -1.75 -7.62
CA SER A 426 29.46 -2.48 -8.48
C SER A 426 28.75 -3.22 -9.60
N SER A 427 27.65 -3.93 -9.30
CA SER A 427 26.92 -4.68 -10.33
C SER A 427 26.25 -3.77 -11.36
N LEU A 428 25.74 -2.60 -10.96
CA LEU A 428 25.21 -1.61 -11.90
C LEU A 428 26.29 -1.07 -12.83
N ARG A 429 27.43 -0.67 -12.27
CA ARG A 429 28.57 -0.18 -13.08
C ARG A 429 29.01 -1.25 -14.08
N HIS A 430 29.19 -2.47 -13.61
CA HIS A 430 29.59 -3.59 -14.46
C HIS A 430 28.58 -3.87 -15.58
N CYS A 431 27.28 -3.85 -15.28
CA CYS A 431 26.21 -3.99 -16.28
C CYS A 431 26.32 -2.92 -17.37
N LEU A 432 26.46 -1.65 -16.98
CA LEU A 432 26.58 -0.53 -17.92
C LEU A 432 27.84 -0.62 -18.79
N GLU A 433 29.00 -0.87 -18.17
CA GLU A 433 30.28 -0.96 -18.88
C GLU A 433 30.29 -2.14 -19.86
N THR A 434 29.74 -3.30 -19.48
CA THR A 434 29.58 -4.47 -20.36
C THR A 434 28.64 -4.20 -21.54
N CYS A 435 27.57 -3.43 -21.33
CA CYS A 435 26.68 -2.99 -22.41
C CYS A 435 27.28 -1.84 -23.26
N GLY A 436 28.54 -1.46 -22.97
CA GLY A 436 29.30 -0.38 -23.58
C GLY A 436 28.68 1.00 -23.39
N TYR A 437 28.44 1.30 -22.12
CA TYR A 437 28.21 2.65 -21.60
C TYR A 437 29.40 3.02 -20.72
N ARG A 438 30.08 4.12 -21.05
CA ARG A 438 31.15 4.67 -20.23
C ARG A 438 30.55 5.44 -19.05
N VAL A 439 30.72 4.91 -17.84
CA VAL A 439 30.21 5.56 -16.61
C VAL A 439 31.13 6.71 -16.22
N GLU A 440 30.65 7.95 -16.35
CA GLU A 440 31.36 9.15 -15.91
C GLU A 440 31.29 9.26 -14.38
N LYS A 441 30.07 9.23 -13.84
CA LYS A 441 29.85 9.48 -12.40
C LYS A 441 28.64 8.74 -11.88
N MET A 442 28.75 8.27 -10.63
CA MET A 442 27.63 7.70 -9.88
C MET A 442 27.41 8.54 -8.63
N HIS A 443 26.31 9.28 -8.59
CA HIS A 443 25.93 10.12 -7.48
C HIS A 443 25.14 9.29 -6.44
N PRO A 444 25.65 9.16 -5.20
CA PRO A 444 24.91 8.49 -4.14
C PRO A 444 23.79 9.38 -3.60
N ILE A 445 22.61 8.80 -3.45
CA ILE A 445 21.41 9.46 -2.91
C ILE A 445 21.07 8.79 -1.57
N GLY A 446 20.95 9.61 -0.53
CA GLY A 446 20.58 9.15 0.82
C GLY A 446 19.09 8.85 0.96
N LEU A 447 18.66 8.46 2.15
CA LEU A 447 17.24 8.24 2.44
C LEU A 447 16.54 9.58 2.68
N ALA A 448 15.42 9.81 2.00
CA ALA A 448 14.56 10.97 2.20
C ALA A 448 13.75 10.85 3.50
N PHE A 449 14.38 11.08 4.65
CA PHE A 449 13.73 10.99 5.96
C PHE A 449 12.54 11.95 6.13
N GLU A 450 12.45 13.02 5.33
CA GLU A 450 11.34 13.97 5.32
C GLU A 450 10.00 13.33 4.92
N VAL A 451 10.04 12.26 4.11
CA VAL A 451 8.86 11.46 3.74
C VAL A 451 8.28 10.74 4.97
N VAL A 452 9.13 10.40 5.95
CA VAL A 452 8.76 9.61 7.13
C VAL A 452 8.52 10.49 8.36
N PHE A 453 9.40 11.46 8.58
CA PHE A 453 9.39 12.37 9.73
C PHE A 453 9.21 13.80 9.23
N LYS A 454 8.05 14.39 9.50
CA LYS A 454 7.79 15.79 9.15
C LYS A 454 8.53 16.74 10.10
N GLY A 455 8.85 17.94 9.63
CA GLY A 455 9.45 19.02 10.44
C GLY A 455 10.97 18.98 10.55
N LEU A 456 11.52 19.67 11.55
CA LEU A 456 12.97 19.89 11.70
C LEU A 456 13.77 18.59 11.85
N LEU A 457 13.22 17.60 12.57
CA LEU A 457 13.88 16.32 12.78
C LEU A 457 14.08 15.56 11.47
N GLY A 458 13.07 15.56 10.58
CA GLY A 458 13.19 14.93 9.27
C GLY A 458 14.28 15.56 8.42
N LYS A 459 14.31 16.90 8.37
CA LYS A 459 15.34 17.66 7.64
C LYS A 459 16.74 17.37 8.17
N PHE A 460 16.90 17.31 9.49
CA PHE A 460 18.18 16.98 10.12
C PHE A 460 18.63 15.55 9.78
N LEU A 461 17.74 14.56 9.90
CA LEU A 461 18.03 13.17 9.56
C LEU A 461 18.33 12.99 8.07
N ALA A 462 17.63 13.70 7.18
CA ALA A 462 17.89 13.69 5.74
C ALA A 462 19.30 14.23 5.42
N ARG A 463 19.72 15.32 6.08
CA ARG A 463 21.09 15.85 5.94
C ARG A 463 22.14 14.85 6.42
N LEU A 464 21.93 14.22 7.58
CA LEU A 464 22.83 13.20 8.11
C LEU A 464 22.92 12.00 7.16
N SER A 465 21.79 11.54 6.64
CA SER A 465 21.74 10.45 5.66
C SER A 465 22.48 10.78 4.39
N TRP A 466 22.30 12.00 3.88
CA TRP A 466 23.01 12.46 2.69
C TRP A 466 24.53 12.49 2.92
N LEU A 467 25.00 13.03 4.06
CA LEU A 467 26.43 13.02 4.41
C LEU A 467 26.97 11.59 4.50
N ALA A 468 26.27 10.69 5.20
CA ALA A 468 26.67 9.30 5.30
C ALA A 468 26.75 8.61 3.92
N ALA A 469 25.81 8.91 3.02
CA ALA A 469 25.82 8.42 1.65
C ALA A 469 27.01 8.94 0.83
N GLN A 470 27.51 10.16 1.10
CA GLN A 470 28.74 10.64 0.44
C GLN A 470 30.01 9.95 0.96
N ILE A 471 30.07 9.64 2.27
CA ILE A 471 31.26 9.06 2.90
C ILE A 471 31.36 7.55 2.62
N LEU A 472 30.27 6.80 2.83
CA LEU A 472 30.19 5.35 2.66
C LEU A 472 29.02 4.98 1.74
N PRO A 473 29.12 5.30 0.43
CA PRO A 473 28.01 5.16 -0.52
C PRO A 473 27.51 3.72 -0.67
N THR A 474 28.38 2.72 -0.54
CA THR A 474 27.98 1.32 -0.69
C THR A 474 27.03 0.85 0.41
N ILE A 475 27.03 1.52 1.57
CA ILE A 475 26.22 1.17 2.75
C ILE A 475 25.05 2.13 2.93
N PHE A 476 25.26 3.44 2.73
CA PHE A 476 24.29 4.47 3.10
C PHE A 476 23.62 5.17 1.91
N ALA A 477 24.03 4.91 0.67
CA ALA A 477 23.22 5.32 -0.48
C ALA A 477 22.03 4.37 -0.62
N ALA A 478 20.82 4.91 -0.49
CA ALA A 478 19.59 4.18 -0.77
C ALA A 478 19.40 3.96 -2.27
N GLN A 479 19.91 4.88 -3.08
CA GLN A 479 19.78 4.90 -4.53
C GLN A 479 21.04 5.50 -5.18
N PHE A 480 21.29 5.15 -6.42
CA PHE A 480 22.30 5.82 -7.26
C PHE A 480 21.65 6.49 -8.46
N LEU A 481 22.11 7.70 -8.78
CA LEU A 481 21.90 8.33 -10.07
C LEU A 481 23.23 8.30 -10.84
N VAL A 482 23.21 7.77 -12.05
CA VAL A 482 24.38 7.50 -12.87
C VAL A 482 24.34 8.41 -14.08
N VAL A 483 25.47 9.07 -14.34
CA VAL A 483 25.76 9.78 -15.59
C VAL A 483 26.67 8.87 -16.40
N CYS A 484 26.21 8.46 -17.58
CA CYS A 484 26.99 7.60 -18.46
C CYS A 484 26.81 8.01 -19.92
N HIS A 485 27.76 7.59 -20.75
CA HIS A 485 27.80 7.90 -22.17
C HIS A 485 27.79 6.61 -22.98
N PRO A 486 26.82 6.41 -23.87
CA PRO A 486 26.83 5.26 -24.78
C PRO A 486 28.04 5.36 -25.72
N THR A 487 28.74 4.24 -25.94
CA THR A 487 29.76 4.14 -26.99
C THR A 487 29.12 3.65 -28.29
N PRO A 488 29.56 4.11 -29.48
CA PRO A 488 29.09 3.56 -30.75
C PRO A 488 29.24 2.03 -30.79
N GLY A 489 28.21 1.34 -31.28
CA GLY A 489 28.26 -0.10 -31.54
C GLY A 489 29.00 -0.41 -32.83
N LEU A 490 29.24 -1.71 -33.08
CA LEU A 490 30.01 -2.15 -34.25
C LEU A 490 29.37 -1.72 -35.57
N LYS A 491 28.05 -1.77 -35.68
CA LYS A 491 27.32 -1.35 -36.88
C LYS A 491 27.58 0.12 -37.19
N GLN A 492 27.45 1.00 -36.18
CA GLN A 492 27.72 2.42 -36.37
C GLN A 492 29.19 2.69 -36.71
N ILE A 493 30.14 1.99 -36.06
CA ILE A 493 31.57 2.13 -36.35
C ILE A 493 31.89 1.72 -37.79
N ILE A 494 31.30 0.62 -38.29
CA ILE A 494 31.47 0.16 -39.67
C ILE A 494 30.89 1.19 -40.65
N GLU A 495 29.68 1.69 -40.41
CA GLU A 495 29.04 2.70 -41.24
C GLU A 495 29.84 4.02 -41.28
N ASP A 496 30.34 4.47 -40.13
CA ASP A 496 31.17 5.67 -40.04
C ASP A 496 32.55 5.47 -40.69
N SER A 497 33.12 4.27 -40.59
CA SER A 497 34.37 3.92 -41.27
C SER A 497 34.22 3.96 -42.79
N HIS A 498 33.16 3.35 -43.34
CA HIS A 498 32.84 3.45 -44.76
C HIS A 498 32.61 4.90 -45.21
N ARG A 499 31.90 5.69 -44.40
CA ARG A 499 31.66 7.11 -44.71
C ARG A 499 32.96 7.91 -44.73
N LYS A 500 33.88 7.70 -43.78
CA LYS A 500 35.18 8.39 -43.75
C LYS A 500 36.03 8.02 -44.95
N HIS A 501 36.08 6.74 -45.31
CA HIS A 501 36.81 6.28 -46.49
C HIS A 501 36.27 6.90 -47.80
N LEU A 502 34.94 7.00 -47.94
CA LEU A 502 34.32 7.61 -49.13
C LEU A 502 34.41 9.15 -49.16
N ALA A 503 34.72 9.79 -48.03
CA ALA A 503 34.82 11.25 -47.91
C ALA A 503 36.25 11.77 -48.14
N GLU A 504 37.27 10.91 -48.16
CA GLU A 504 38.63 11.29 -48.59
C GLU A 504 38.66 11.34 -50.14
N PRO A 505 38.93 12.51 -50.76
CA PRO A 505 39.12 12.58 -52.20
C PRO A 505 40.34 11.74 -52.59
N ASP A 506 40.19 10.96 -53.65
CA ASP A 506 41.20 10.08 -54.21
C ASP A 506 42.41 10.91 -54.72
N GLU A 507 43.35 11.25 -53.84
CA GLU A 507 44.62 11.92 -54.18
C GLU A 507 45.58 10.99 -54.96
N THR A 508 45.15 9.79 -55.35
CA THR A 508 45.98 8.78 -56.00
C THR A 508 45.52 8.33 -57.40
N ALA A 509 44.69 9.11 -58.09
CA ALA A 509 44.43 8.88 -59.52
C ALA A 509 45.60 9.41 -60.37
N PRO A 510 46.40 8.57 -61.06
CA PRO A 510 47.46 9.04 -61.93
C PRO A 510 46.87 9.75 -63.17
N GLN A 511 47.33 10.98 -63.42
CA GLN A 511 47.07 11.74 -64.66
C GLN A 511 47.87 11.21 -65.84
#